data_AF-A0A8J8GY48-F1
#
_entry.id   AF-A0A8J8GY48-F1
#
_cell.length_a   1.000
_cell.length_b   1.000
_cell.length_c   1.000
_cell.angle_alpha   90.00
_cell.angle_beta   90.00
_cell.angle_gamma   90.00
#
_symmetry.space_group_name_H-M   'P 1'
#
loop_
_entity.id
_entity.type
_entity.pdbx_description
1 polymer ?
#
loop_
_entity_poly.entity_id
_entity_poly.type
_entity_poly.pdbx_seq_one_letter_code
_entity_poly.pdbx_strand_id
1 'polypeptide(L)' 'MSAPATTLADAITAALATVNDPEIRRPITDLGMVESVAVDGTTA' A
#
# COMPACT_ATOMS: atom_id res chain seq x y z
N MET A 1 -13.10 -20.97 2.70
CA MET A 1 -12.24 -19.89 3.24
C MET A 1 -10.99 -19.87 2.37
N SER A 2 -10.94 -18.99 1.36
CA SER A 2 -9.86 -18.95 0.37
C SER A 2 -8.65 -18.27 0.99
N ALA A 3 -7.47 -18.88 0.89
CA ALA A 3 -6.21 -18.32 1.38
C ALA A 3 -5.97 -16.93 0.75
N PRO A 4 -5.48 -15.91 1.50
CA PRO A 4 -5.19 -14.64 0.89
C PRO A 4 -3.97 -14.86 0.01
N ALA A 5 -4.18 -14.95 -1.30
CA ALA A 5 -3.09 -14.72 -2.23
C ALA A 5 -2.63 -13.29 -1.95
N THR A 6 -1.50 -13.13 -1.26
CA THR A 6 -0.90 -11.83 -0.98
C THR A 6 -0.51 -11.24 -2.33
N THR A 7 -1.43 -10.49 -2.93
CA THR A 7 -1.17 -9.86 -4.22
C THR A 7 -0.06 -8.85 -4.03
N LEU A 8 0.72 -8.58 -5.08
CA LEU A 8 1.74 -7.54 -5.01
C LEU A 8 1.13 -6.18 -4.59
N ALA A 9 -0.13 -5.94 -4.95
CA ALA A 9 -0.90 -4.79 -4.51
C ALA A 9 -1.15 -4.75 -2.99
N ASP A 10 -1.48 -5.90 -2.36
CA ASP A 10 -1.60 -5.97 -0.89
C ASP A 10 -0.25 -5.70 -0.20
N ALA A 11 0.84 -6.24 -0.74
CA ALA A 11 2.18 -6.00 -0.19
C ALA A 11 2.59 -4.53 -0.29
N ILE A 12 2.28 -3.86 -1.42
CA ILE A 12 2.53 -2.43 -1.61
C ILE A 12 1.67 -1.60 -0.65
N THR A 13 0.38 -1.94 -0.51
CA THR A 13 -0.52 -1.23 0.41
C THR A 13 -0.04 -1.35 1.87
N ALA A 14 0.41 -2.54 2.27
CA ALA A 14 1.00 -2.76 3.60
C ALA A 14 2.29 -1.96 3.80
N ALA A 15 3.16 -1.87 2.78
CA ALA A 15 4.38 -1.08 2.84
C ALA A 15 4.07 0.42 2.94
N LEU A 16 3.12 0.93 2.15
CA LEU A 16 2.69 2.34 2.19
C LEU A 16 2.12 2.72 3.56
N ALA A 17 1.42 1.81 4.23
CA ALA A 17 0.91 2.04 5.59
C ALA A 17 2.01 2.20 6.66
N THR A 18 3.25 1.77 6.37
CA THR A 18 4.40 2.00 7.28
C THR A 18 5.06 3.37 7.09
N VAL A 19 4.74 4.05 5.99
CA VAL A 19 5.26 5.40 5.70
C VAL A 19 4.42 6.41 6.48
N ASN A 20 5.01 6.94 7.54
CA ASN A 20 4.38 7.96 8.38
C ASN A 20 4.73 9.36 7.88
N ASP A 21 3.72 10.23 7.85
CA ASP A 21 3.88 11.67 7.61
C ASP A 21 4.73 12.30 8.73
N PRO A 22 5.77 13.10 8.40
CA PRO A 22 6.68 13.65 9.40
C PRO A 22 6.05 14.76 10.27
N GLU A 23 5.00 15.43 9.79
CA GLU A 23 4.34 16.52 10.50
C GLU A 23 3.27 16.00 11.46
N ILE A 24 2.48 15.01 11.04
CA ILE A 24 1.31 14.50 11.77
C ILE A 24 1.61 13.14 12.45
N ARG A 25 2.72 12.47 12.09
CA ARG A 25 3.11 11.13 12.56
C ARG A 25 2.03 10.07 12.35
N ARG A 26 1.31 10.18 11.24
CA ARG A 26 0.25 9.23 10.84
C ARG A 26 0.58 8.60 9.49
N PRO A 27 0.09 7.38 9.21
CA PRO A 27 0.28 6.75 7.92
C PRO A 27 -0.28 7.62 6.78
N ILE A 28 0.47 7.77 5.69
CA ILE A 28 0.02 8.51 4.51
C ILE A 28 -1.25 7.90 3.88
N THR A 29 -1.47 6.60 4.10
CA THR A 29 -2.66 5.86 3.67
C THR A 29 -3.93 6.33 4.39
N ASP A 30 -3.81 6.73 5.67
CA ASP A 30 -4.95 7.18 6.48
C ASP A 30 -5.28 8.67 6.27
N LEU A 31 -4.32 9.42 5.72
CA LEU A 31 -4.47 10.84 5.43
C LEU A 31 -5.15 11.08 4.07
N GLY A 32 -5.48 10.03 3.33
CA GLY A 32 -6.02 10.15 1.97
C GLY A 32 -5.01 10.72 0.98
N MET A 33 -3.71 10.65 1.29
CA MET A 33 -2.64 11.15 0.42
C MET A 33 -2.37 10.22 -0.78
N VAL A 34 -2.99 9.04 -0.81
CA VAL A 34 -2.87 8.05 -1.88
C VAL A 34 -4.24 7.83 -2.51
N GLU A 35 -4.44 8.36 -3.72
CA GLU A 35 -5.71 8.26 -4.45
C GLU A 35 -5.86 6.91 -5.18
N SER A 36 -4.76 6.35 -5.71
CA SER A 36 -4.77 5.08 -6.44
C SER A 36 -3.39 4.44 -6.47
N VAL A 37 -3.34 3.11 -6.43
CA VAL A 37 -2.13 2.31 -6.62
C VAL A 37 -2.34 1.39 -7.81
N ALA A 38 -1.59 1.62 -8.89
CA ALA A 38 -1.54 0.73 -10.05
C ALA A 38 -0.24 -0.07 -10.01
N VAL A 39 -0.33 -1.37 -10.25
CA VAL A 39 0.81 -2.28 -10.25
C VAL A 39 0.99 -2.82 -11.66
N ASP A 40 1.85 -2.17 -12.44
CA ASP A 40 2.22 -2.64 -13.78
C ASP A 40 3.36 -3.66 -13.66
N GLY A 41 3.00 -4.94 -13.66
CA GLY A 41 3.96 -6.04 -13.58
C GLY A 41 4.23 -6.67 -14.95
N THR A 42 5.47 -6.59 -15.44
CA THR A 42 6.00 -7.59 -16.37
C THR A 42 6.77 -8.62 -15.54
N THR A 43 6.22 -9.83 -15.42
CA THR A 43 6.99 -10.97 -14.93
C THR A 43 7.84 -11.48 -16.10
N ALA A 44 9.15 -11.24 -16.04
CA ALA A 44 10.13 -11.78 -16.96
C ALA A 44 10.29 -13.30 -16.82
#